data_AF-A0A438GLG5-F1
#
_entry.id   AF-A0A438GLG5-F1
#
_cell.length_a   1.000
_cell.length_b   1.000
_cell.length_c   1.000
_cell.angle_alpha   90.00
_cell.angle_beta   90.00
_cell.angle_gamma   90.00
#
_symmetry.space_group_name_H-M   'P 1'
#
loop_
_entity.id
_entity.type
_entity.pdbx_description
1 polymer ?
#
loop_
_entity_poly.entity_id
_entity_poly.type
_entity_poly.pdbx_seq_one_letter_code
_entity_poly.pdbx_strand_id
1 'polypeptide(L)'
;MASRGGSHMPGQDLAWKYRSLVEGNKNGTICNFCGLLMKSGGITLFKFHLMHNDPHNNTKKSPRVPLEMREEIRLTVHDKNKAKAKAKKVVDIQEICAQLCGTIGANDTHLIDKDNEDEYAEDENVYIYPTDMHPDEWDAYRSGVHGSKSTEWEHQQYENIVGRNRKMGESSQPTGTPTTM
;
A
#
# COMPACT_ATOMS: atom_id res chain seq x y z
N MET A 1 -4.51 -23.37 40.91
CA MET A 1 -5.75 -22.62 40.62
C MET A 1 -5.60 -21.98 39.25
N ALA A 2 -6.51 -22.36 38.34
CA ALA A 2 -6.65 -22.08 36.90
C ALA A 2 -5.78 -21.00 36.21
N SER A 3 -5.00 -21.44 35.22
CA SER A 3 -4.51 -20.62 34.11
C SER A 3 -5.69 -20.09 33.30
N ARG A 4 -5.95 -18.78 33.39
CA ARG A 4 -6.90 -18.08 32.51
C ARG A 4 -6.31 -18.03 31.10
N GLY A 5 -6.72 -18.97 30.26
CA GLY A 5 -6.61 -18.84 28.81
C GLY A 5 -7.44 -17.65 28.35
N GLY A 6 -6.81 -16.49 28.22
CA GLY A 6 -7.42 -15.31 27.62
C GLY A 6 -7.52 -15.50 26.11
N SER A 7 -8.72 -15.85 25.64
CA SER A 7 -9.09 -15.80 24.23
C SER A 7 -8.73 -14.43 23.64
N HIS A 8 -7.90 -14.42 22.60
CA HIS A 8 -7.44 -13.21 21.95
C HIS A 8 -8.60 -12.58 21.20
N MET A 9 -9.04 -11.38 21.60
CA MET A 9 -10.06 -10.65 20.85
C MET A 9 -9.46 -10.14 19.53
N PRO A 10 -10.13 -10.35 18.37
CA PRO A 10 -9.66 -9.80 17.10
C PRO A 10 -9.54 -8.27 17.20
N GLY A 11 -8.41 -7.74 16.73
CA GLY A 11 -8.10 -6.31 16.79
C GLY A 11 -7.26 -5.89 17.99
N GLN A 12 -7.24 -6.66 19.08
CA GLN A 12 -6.39 -6.35 20.22
C GLN A 12 -4.92 -6.66 19.88
N ASP A 13 -4.04 -5.80 20.37
CA ASP A 13 -2.62 -5.87 20.05
C ASP A 13 -1.92 -6.82 21.03
N LEU A 14 -1.23 -7.83 20.50
CA LEU A 14 -0.59 -8.90 21.28
C LEU A 14 0.33 -8.35 22.38
N ALA A 15 0.99 -7.22 22.11
CA ALA A 15 1.88 -6.58 23.07
C ALA A 15 1.17 -6.17 24.38
N TRP A 16 -0.16 -6.03 24.40
CA TRP A 16 -0.91 -5.71 25.61
C TRP A 16 -0.88 -6.85 26.65
N LYS A 17 -0.70 -8.10 26.21
CA LYS A 17 -0.60 -9.27 27.11
C LYS A 17 0.68 -9.27 27.94
N TYR A 18 1.72 -8.61 27.45
CA TYR A 18 3.06 -8.68 28.02
C TYR A 18 3.43 -7.47 28.88
N ARG A 19 2.45 -6.61 29.19
CA ARG A 19 2.66 -5.44 30.03
C ARG A 19 1.71 -5.41 31.21
N SER A 20 2.15 -4.75 32.27
CA SER A 20 1.31 -4.32 33.38
C SER A 20 1.10 -2.80 33.30
N LEU A 21 -0.10 -2.33 33.62
CA LEU A 21 -0.39 -0.90 33.73
C LEU A 21 0.20 -0.35 35.02
N VAL A 22 0.65 0.90 34.98
CA VAL A 22 1.11 1.60 36.18
C VAL A 22 -0.08 2.24 36.85
N GLU A 23 -0.27 1.97 38.14
CA GLU A 23 -1.33 2.56 38.93
C GLU A 23 -1.20 4.10 38.94
N GLY A 24 -2.29 4.80 38.64
CA GLY A 24 -2.30 6.26 38.50
C GLY A 24 -1.73 6.82 37.19
N ASN A 25 -1.18 6.01 36.28
CA ASN A 25 -0.66 6.47 34.99
C ASN A 25 -1.12 5.59 33.81
N LYS A 26 -2.14 6.06 33.07
CA LYS A 26 -2.67 5.40 31.87
C LYS A 26 -1.66 5.21 30.72
N ASN A 27 -0.61 6.04 30.69
CA ASN A 27 0.45 5.98 29.68
C ASN A 27 1.66 5.17 30.15
N GLY A 28 1.69 4.79 31.43
CA GLY A 28 2.77 4.06 32.06
C GLY A 28 2.61 2.56 31.87
N THR A 29 3.67 1.89 31.46
CA THR A 29 3.68 0.44 31.24
C THR A 29 4.91 -0.20 31.85
N ILE A 30 4.73 -1.33 32.53
CA ILE A 30 5.81 -2.16 33.07
C ILE A 30 5.95 -3.39 32.20
N CYS A 31 7.17 -3.69 31.76
CA CYS A 31 7.46 -4.90 30.99
C CYS A 31 7.46 -6.14 31.88
N ASN A 32 6.63 -7.14 31.56
CA ASN A 32 6.56 -8.38 32.35
C ASN A 32 7.84 -9.26 32.21
N PHE A 33 8.66 -9.05 31.18
CA PHE A 33 9.90 -9.83 30.98
C PHE A 33 11.09 -9.31 31.78
N CYS A 34 11.30 -7.99 31.77
CA CYS A 34 12.50 -7.39 32.35
C CYS A 34 12.22 -6.37 33.47
N GLY A 35 10.94 -6.12 33.79
CA GLY A 35 10.54 -5.15 34.81
C GLY A 35 10.77 -3.69 34.43
N LEU A 36 11.15 -3.40 33.18
CA LEU A 36 11.37 -2.03 32.73
C LEU A 36 10.08 -1.22 32.83
N LEU A 37 10.12 -0.15 33.62
CA LEU A 37 9.06 0.85 33.73
C LEU A 37 9.24 1.91 32.65
N MET A 38 8.31 1.97 31.70
CA MET A 38 8.17 3.07 30.74
C MET A 38 7.14 4.05 31.29
N LYS A 39 7.58 5.28 31.60
CA LYS A 39 6.72 6.33 32.18
C LYS A 39 5.82 7.01 31.14
N SER A 40 6.22 6.99 29.88
CA SER A 40 5.56 7.62 28.73
C SER A 40 5.84 6.84 27.44
N GLY A 41 5.22 7.23 26.32
CA GLY A 41 5.41 6.59 25.00
C GLY A 41 4.43 5.46 24.68
N GLY A 42 3.70 4.96 25.68
CA GLY A 42 2.59 4.02 25.49
C GLY A 42 2.99 2.70 24.82
N ILE A 43 2.03 2.07 24.15
CA ILE A 43 2.21 0.74 23.56
C ILE A 43 3.25 0.71 22.43
N THR A 44 3.45 1.82 21.73
CA THR A 44 4.38 1.89 20.60
C THR A 44 5.82 1.72 21.07
N LEU A 45 6.22 2.46 22.11
CA LEU A 45 7.55 2.33 22.70
C LEU A 45 7.74 0.94 23.30
N PHE A 46 6.70 0.42 23.95
CA PHE A 46 6.71 -0.93 24.51
C PHE A 46 6.91 -2.02 23.43
N LYS A 47 6.29 -1.88 22.26
CA LYS A 47 6.54 -2.77 21.13
C LYS A 47 7.99 -2.73 20.67
N PHE A 48 8.59 -1.55 20.54
CA PHE A 48 10.00 -1.45 20.13
C PHE A 48 10.93 -2.11 21.14
N HIS A 49 10.63 -1.98 22.44
CA HIS A 49 11.33 -2.68 23.52
C HIS A 49 11.27 -4.20 23.38
N LEU A 50 10.11 -4.77 23.00
CA LEU A 50 9.94 -6.20 22.78
C LEU A 50 10.60 -6.67 21.46
N MET A 51 10.39 -5.94 20.37
CA MET A 51 10.86 -6.28 19.02
C MET A 51 12.35 -6.03 18.80
N HIS A 52 13.00 -5.29 19.70
CA HIS A 52 14.35 -4.74 19.55
C HIS A 52 14.56 -4.01 18.22
N ASN A 53 13.49 -3.40 17.70
CA ASN A 53 13.48 -2.77 16.38
C ASN A 53 13.01 -1.33 16.51
N ASP A 54 13.69 -0.57 17.37
CA ASP A 54 13.48 0.85 17.49
C ASP A 54 14.27 1.60 16.41
N PRO A 55 13.61 2.31 15.48
CA PRO A 55 14.29 3.09 14.44
C PRO A 55 15.26 4.13 15.00
N HIS A 56 14.98 4.65 16.20
CA HIS A 56 15.73 5.74 16.79
C HIS A 56 16.67 5.30 17.93
N ASN A 57 16.70 4.01 18.25
CA ASN A 57 17.48 3.44 19.37
C ASN A 57 17.27 4.20 20.71
N ASN A 58 16.13 4.87 20.87
CA ASN A 58 15.72 5.57 22.08
C ASN A 58 15.16 4.60 23.14
N THR A 59 14.85 3.37 22.73
CA THR A 59 14.20 2.35 23.53
C THR A 59 15.21 1.28 23.93
N LYS A 60 15.36 1.07 25.24
CA LYS A 60 16.14 -0.05 25.77
C LYS A 60 15.56 -1.37 25.26
N LYS A 61 16.39 -2.28 24.75
CA LYS A 61 15.97 -3.62 24.29
C LYS A 61 15.68 -4.55 25.47
N SER A 62 14.67 -5.40 25.38
CA SER A 62 14.35 -6.36 26.45
C SER A 62 15.26 -7.61 26.40
N PRO A 63 16.08 -7.90 27.43
CA PRO A 63 17.03 -9.01 27.37
C PRO A 63 16.39 -10.41 27.51
N ARG A 64 15.11 -10.49 27.92
CA ARG A 64 14.45 -11.74 28.34
C ARG A 64 13.29 -12.18 27.44
N VAL A 65 13.08 -11.52 26.32
CA VAL A 65 11.97 -11.85 25.40
C VAL A 65 12.40 -13.04 24.53
N PRO A 66 11.64 -14.15 24.50
CA PRO A 66 11.90 -15.28 23.60
C PRO A 66 11.84 -14.87 22.12
N LEU A 67 12.66 -15.49 21.27
CA LEU A 67 12.79 -15.15 19.85
C LEU A 67 11.46 -15.30 19.10
N GLU A 68 10.76 -16.41 19.30
CA GLU A 68 9.48 -16.71 18.66
C GLU A 68 8.45 -15.60 18.89
N MET A 69 8.31 -15.17 20.15
CA MET A 69 7.39 -14.09 20.53
C MET A 69 7.80 -12.75 19.92
N ARG A 70 9.10 -12.47 19.89
CA ARG A 70 9.64 -11.26 19.28
C ARG A 70 9.24 -11.19 17.79
N GLU A 71 9.31 -12.31 17.09
CA GLU A 71 8.96 -12.41 15.67
C GLU A 71 7.46 -12.32 15.43
N GLU A 72 6.64 -12.98 16.26
CA GLU A 72 5.17 -12.89 16.19
C GLU A 72 4.69 -11.42 16.34
N ILE A 73 5.26 -10.68 17.30
CA ILE A 73 4.92 -9.27 17.49
C ILE A 73 5.38 -8.43 16.29
N ARG A 74 6.54 -8.74 15.69
CA ARG A 74 7.02 -8.04 14.49
C ARG A 74 6.08 -8.26 13.29
N LEU A 75 5.67 -9.49 13.05
CA LEU A 75 4.76 -9.85 11.95
C LEU A 75 3.43 -9.13 12.10
N THR A 76 2.81 -9.22 13.28
CA THR A 76 1.51 -8.56 13.51
C THR A 76 1.56 -7.04 13.40
N VAL A 77 2.67 -6.40 13.78
CA VAL A 77 2.88 -4.95 13.56
C VAL A 77 3.02 -4.64 12.08
N HIS A 78 3.79 -5.44 11.35
CA HIS A 78 3.99 -5.27 9.91
C HIS A 78 2.68 -5.40 9.13
N ASP A 79 1.90 -6.46 9.37
CA ASP A 79 0.64 -6.70 8.67
C ASP A 79 -0.39 -5.60 8.94
N LYS A 80 -0.48 -5.14 10.19
CA LYS A 80 -1.32 -3.99 10.55
C LYS A 80 -0.87 -2.72 9.85
N ASN A 81 0.43 -2.49 9.69
CA ASN A 81 0.95 -1.33 8.97
C ASN A 81 0.66 -1.43 7.46
N LYS A 82 0.82 -2.62 6.87
CA LYS A 82 0.48 -2.90 5.46
C LYS A 82 -1.02 -2.66 5.22
N ALA A 83 -1.90 -3.18 6.07
CA ALA A 83 -3.34 -2.98 5.97
C ALA A 83 -3.74 -1.49 6.09
N LYS A 84 -3.13 -0.76 7.04
CA LYS A 84 -3.34 0.69 7.16
C LYS A 84 -2.87 1.47 5.94
N ALA A 85 -1.73 1.09 5.37
CA ALA A 85 -1.22 1.73 4.16
C ALA A 85 -2.14 1.48 2.96
N LYS A 86 -2.66 0.25 2.80
CA LYS A 86 -3.67 -0.08 1.79
C LYS A 86 -4.94 0.75 1.97
N ALA A 87 -5.50 0.78 3.18
CA ALA A 87 -6.69 1.58 3.49
C ALA A 87 -6.47 3.07 3.21
N LYS A 88 -5.31 3.63 3.59
CA LYS A 88 -4.95 5.01 3.28
C LYS A 88 -4.92 5.25 1.76
N LYS A 89 -4.31 4.36 0.98
CA LYS A 89 -4.26 4.48 -0.48
C LYS A 89 -5.67 4.51 -1.09
N VAL A 90 -6.60 3.70 -0.59
CA VAL A 90 -8.00 3.71 -1.04
C VAL A 90 -8.66 5.06 -0.76
N VAL A 91 -8.48 5.60 0.45
CA VAL A 91 -9.02 6.92 0.83
C VAL A 91 -8.41 8.03 -0.01
N ASP A 92 -7.08 8.04 -0.20
CA ASP A 92 -6.38 9.04 -1.01
C ASP A 92 -6.88 9.00 -2.48
N ILE A 93 -7.10 7.81 -3.04
CA ILE A 93 -7.69 7.64 -4.38
C ILE A 93 -9.11 8.21 -4.42
N GLN A 94 -9.95 7.91 -3.44
CA GLN A 94 -11.33 8.40 -3.39
C GLN A 94 -11.37 9.93 -3.29
N GLU A 95 -10.47 10.52 -2.50
CA GLU A 95 -10.32 11.98 -2.38
C GLU A 95 -9.93 12.62 -3.72
N ILE A 96 -8.94 12.04 -4.41
CA ILE A 96 -8.53 12.51 -5.74
C ILE A 96 -9.69 12.39 -6.74
N CYS A 97 -10.40 11.26 -6.75
CA CYS A 97 -11.57 11.06 -7.60
C CYS A 97 -12.65 12.11 -7.31
N ALA A 98 -12.95 12.39 -6.05
CA ALA A 98 -13.94 13.40 -5.67
C ALA A 98 -13.56 14.82 -6.13
N GLN A 99 -12.27 15.19 -6.02
CA GLN A 99 -11.78 16.48 -6.52
C GLN A 99 -11.91 16.59 -8.05
N LEU A 100 -11.67 15.51 -8.78
CA LEU A 100 -11.78 15.48 -10.25
C LEU A 100 -13.25 15.46 -10.73
N CYS A 101 -14.14 14.73 -10.04
CA CYS A 101 -15.57 14.66 -10.36
C CYS A 101 -16.28 16.02 -10.27
N GLY A 102 -15.75 17.00 -9.54
CA GLY A 102 -16.26 18.37 -9.52
C GLY A 102 -16.10 19.14 -10.84
N THR A 103 -15.26 18.63 -11.77
CA THR A 103 -14.92 19.32 -13.03
C THR A 103 -15.42 18.64 -14.30
N ILE A 104 -15.86 17.39 -14.23
CA ILE A 104 -16.30 16.60 -15.39
C ILE A 104 -17.69 16.06 -15.10
N GLY A 105 -18.67 16.53 -15.89
CA GLY A 105 -20.06 16.11 -15.80
C GLY A 105 -20.24 14.59 -15.93
N ALA A 106 -21.34 14.11 -15.35
CA ALA A 106 -21.69 12.72 -15.08
C ALA A 106 -21.84 11.79 -16.30
N ASN A 107 -20.77 11.56 -17.06
CA ASN A 107 -20.73 10.51 -18.07
C ASN A 107 -19.37 9.80 -18.00
N ASP A 108 -19.28 8.78 -17.16
CA ASP A 108 -18.94 7.41 -17.58
C ASP A 108 -18.60 6.59 -16.33
N THR A 109 -19.61 5.87 -15.83
CA THR A 109 -19.50 5.03 -14.63
C THR A 109 -18.98 3.65 -15.02
N HIS A 110 -17.68 3.54 -15.32
CA HIS A 110 -17.00 2.25 -15.32
C HIS A 110 -16.15 2.16 -14.06
N LEU A 111 -16.76 1.62 -12.98
CA LEU A 111 -16.07 1.29 -11.74
C LEU A 111 -14.99 0.26 -12.05
N ILE A 112 -13.74 0.70 -12.13
CA ILE A 112 -12.60 -0.21 -12.12
C ILE A 112 -12.55 -0.80 -10.72
N ASP A 113 -13.02 -2.04 -10.61
CA ASP A 113 -12.86 -2.86 -9.41
C ASP A 113 -11.37 -2.89 -9.05
N LYS A 114 -11.07 -2.47 -7.83
CA LYS A 114 -9.72 -2.13 -7.37
C LYS A 114 -9.15 -3.18 -6.43
N ASP A 115 -9.70 -4.39 -6.47
CA ASP A 115 -9.06 -5.60 -5.93
C ASP A 115 -8.05 -6.12 -6.96
N ASN A 116 -7.02 -5.32 -7.19
CA ASN A 116 -5.78 -5.81 -7.78
C ASN A 116 -5.00 -6.46 -6.63
N GLU A 117 -5.41 -7.68 -6.28
CA GLU A 117 -4.51 -8.62 -5.63
C GLU A 117 -3.35 -8.81 -6.59
N ASP A 118 -2.19 -8.29 -6.19
CA ASP A 118 -0.89 -8.61 -6.75
C ASP A 118 -0.55 -10.07 -6.44
N GLU A 119 -1.43 -10.99 -6.80
CA GLU A 119 -1.00 -12.30 -7.24
C GLU A 119 -0.21 -12.00 -8.51
N TYR A 120 1.10 -12.22 -8.45
CA TYR A 120 1.87 -12.50 -9.65
C TYR A 120 1.25 -13.78 -10.23
N ALA A 121 0.10 -13.64 -10.89
CA ALA A 121 -0.25 -14.50 -11.98
C ALA A 121 0.92 -14.30 -12.92
N GLU A 122 1.88 -15.22 -12.84
CA GLU A 122 2.64 -15.57 -14.03
C GLU A 122 1.59 -15.59 -15.12
N ASP A 123 1.75 -14.73 -16.11
CA ASP A 123 0.83 -14.74 -17.20
C ASP A 123 0.93 -16.16 -17.78
N GLU A 124 -0.01 -17.02 -17.42
CA GLU A 124 -0.44 -18.10 -18.27
C GLU A 124 -1.27 -17.45 -19.38
N ASN A 125 -0.70 -16.44 -20.04
CA ASN A 125 -0.93 -16.29 -21.45
C ASN A 125 -0.35 -17.59 -22.02
N VAL A 126 -1.23 -18.53 -22.34
CA VAL A 126 -0.91 -19.64 -23.23
C VAL A 126 -0.49 -18.98 -24.53
N TYR A 127 0.79 -18.70 -24.60
CA TYR A 127 1.37 -18.00 -25.73
C TYR A 127 1.24 -18.96 -26.90
N ILE A 128 0.36 -18.62 -27.84
CA ILE A 128 0.14 -19.43 -29.04
C ILE A 128 1.41 -19.28 -29.88
N TYR A 129 2.40 -20.13 -29.60
CA TYR A 129 3.58 -20.25 -30.41
C TYR A 129 3.15 -20.73 -31.80
N PRO A 130 3.63 -20.08 -32.88
CA PRO A 130 3.57 -20.65 -34.21
C PRO A 130 4.09 -22.09 -34.18
N THR A 131 3.35 -23.01 -34.80
CA THR A 131 3.55 -24.47 -34.68
C THR A 131 4.91 -24.95 -35.19
N ASP A 132 5.61 -24.09 -35.93
CA ASP A 132 6.90 -24.28 -36.57
C ASP A 132 8.08 -23.63 -35.81
N MET A 133 7.84 -23.01 -34.65
CA MET A 133 8.89 -22.31 -33.90
C MET A 133 9.65 -23.23 -32.93
N HIS A 134 10.98 -23.23 -33.01
CA HIS A 134 11.84 -24.09 -32.20
C HIS A 134 11.95 -23.58 -30.74
N PRO A 135 12.05 -24.45 -29.72
CA PRO A 135 12.01 -24.04 -28.32
C PRO A 135 13.07 -23.04 -27.84
N ASP A 136 14.22 -22.96 -28.49
CA ASP A 136 15.28 -21.98 -28.18
C ASP A 136 14.99 -20.56 -28.70
N GLU A 137 14.07 -20.42 -29.67
CA GLU A 137 13.60 -19.14 -30.20
C GLU A 137 12.45 -18.54 -29.38
N TRP A 138 11.87 -19.34 -28.48
CA TRP A 138 10.71 -18.94 -27.67
C TRP A 138 11.02 -17.79 -26.69
N ASP A 139 12.22 -17.75 -26.13
CA ASP A 139 12.66 -16.70 -25.20
C ASP A 139 12.86 -15.35 -25.91
N ALA A 140 13.42 -15.38 -27.12
CA ALA A 140 13.58 -14.20 -27.94
C ALA A 140 12.22 -13.65 -28.40
N TYR A 141 11.30 -14.53 -28.79
CA TYR A 141 9.95 -14.13 -29.19
C TYR A 141 9.13 -13.60 -28.01
N ARG A 142 9.19 -14.22 -26.83
CA ARG A 142 8.59 -13.68 -25.59
C ARG A 142 9.13 -12.29 -25.28
N SER A 143 10.45 -12.15 -25.26
CA SER A 143 11.12 -10.87 -24.98
C SER A 143 10.71 -9.80 -26.00
N GLY A 144 10.59 -10.16 -27.28
CA GLY A 144 10.13 -9.27 -28.34
C GLY A 144 8.68 -8.82 -28.15
N VAL A 145 7.75 -9.74 -27.85
CA VAL A 145 6.34 -9.38 -27.64
C VAL A 145 6.13 -8.56 -26.37
N HIS A 146 6.82 -8.89 -25.28
CA HIS A 146 6.82 -8.05 -24.08
C HIS A 146 7.39 -6.66 -24.35
N GLY A 147 8.48 -6.58 -25.11
CA GLY A 147 9.06 -5.31 -25.57
C GLY A 147 8.06 -4.49 -26.39
N SER A 148 7.41 -5.08 -27.40
CA SER A 148 6.42 -4.40 -28.25
C SER A 148 5.22 -3.90 -27.47
N LYS A 149 4.66 -4.72 -26.55
CA LYS A 149 3.55 -4.29 -25.69
C LYS A 149 3.94 -3.12 -24.78
N SER A 150 5.17 -3.12 -24.27
CA SER A 150 5.71 -2.01 -23.48
C SER A 150 5.81 -0.72 -24.30
N THR A 151 6.33 -0.80 -25.53
CA THR A 151 6.47 0.36 -26.42
C THR A 151 5.12 0.90 -26.90
N GLU A 152 4.15 0.02 -27.17
CA GLU A 152 2.80 0.41 -27.58
C GLU A 152 2.08 1.19 -26.47
N TRP A 153 2.23 0.74 -25.22
CA TRP A 153 1.73 1.46 -24.05
C TRP A 153 2.36 2.85 -23.95
N GLU A 154 3.69 2.97 -24.07
CA GLU A 154 4.41 4.25 -24.01
C GLU A 154 3.96 5.23 -25.11
N HIS A 155 3.81 4.75 -26.34
CA HIS A 155 3.32 5.55 -27.46
C HIS A 155 1.88 6.04 -27.22
N GLN A 156 1.02 5.19 -26.67
CA GLN A 156 -0.36 5.54 -26.37
C GLN A 156 -0.46 6.57 -25.22
N GLN A 157 0.41 6.49 -24.21
CA GLN A 157 0.52 7.52 -23.18
C GLN A 157 0.98 8.86 -23.78
N TYR A 158 1.99 8.84 -24.64
CA TYR A 158 2.49 10.04 -25.31
C TYR A 158 1.42 10.71 -26.18
N GLU A 159 0.70 9.93 -27.00
CA GLU A 159 -0.41 10.43 -27.83
C GLU A 159 -1.57 10.97 -26.97
N ASN A 160 -1.89 10.35 -25.84
CA ASN A 160 -2.91 10.88 -24.91
C ASN A 160 -2.50 12.22 -24.29
N ILE A 161 -1.21 12.40 -23.97
CA ILE A 161 -0.66 13.66 -23.43
C ILE A 161 -0.64 14.74 -24.51
N VAL A 162 -0.15 14.43 -25.73
CA VAL A 162 -0.04 15.39 -26.83
C VAL A 162 -1.40 15.74 -27.43
N GLY A 163 -2.28 14.75 -27.60
CA GLY A 163 -3.64 14.93 -28.10
C GLY A 163 -4.51 15.81 -27.20
N ARG A 164 -4.30 15.74 -25.88
CA ARG A 164 -4.95 16.65 -24.91
C ARG A 164 -4.50 18.11 -25.07
N ASN A 165 -3.26 18.36 -25.47
CA ASN A 165 -2.72 19.71 -25.66
C ASN A 165 -3.20 20.35 -26.99
N ARG A 166 -3.52 19.56 -28.02
CA ARG A 166 -4.09 20.09 -29.28
C ARG A 166 -5.53 20.59 -29.12
N LYS A 167 -6.33 19.97 -28.24
CA LYS A 167 -7.73 20.36 -28.02
C LYS A 167 -7.93 21.71 -27.31
N MET A 168 -6.87 22.31 -26.75
CA MET A 168 -6.95 23.59 -26.04
C MET A 168 -6.52 24.80 -26.89
N GLY A 169 -6.09 24.57 -28.14
CA GLY A 169 -5.49 25.60 -29.02
C GLY A 169 -6.40 26.17 -30.13
N GLU A 170 -7.61 25.66 -30.34
CA GLU A 170 -8.44 26.01 -31.51
C GLU A 170 -9.74 26.79 -31.19
N SER A 171 -9.81 27.48 -30.05
CA SER A 171 -10.91 28.42 -29.76
C SER A 171 -10.41 29.85 -29.66
N SER A 172 -10.06 30.45 -30.79
CA SER A 172 -9.97 31.91 -30.96
C SER A 172 -10.05 32.26 -32.44
N GLN A 173 -11.24 32.14 -33.04
CA GLN A 173 -11.54 32.90 -34.25
C GLN A 173 -12.12 34.27 -33.84
N PRO A 174 -11.49 35.40 -34.20
CA PRO A 174 -12.11 36.70 -34.05
C PRO A 174 -13.12 36.91 -35.18
N THR A 175 -14.40 37.02 -34.82
CA THR A 175 -15.47 37.43 -35.73
C THR A 175 -15.30 38.91 -36.07
N GLY A 176 -14.53 39.21 -37.13
CA GLY A 176 -14.49 40.53 -37.74
C GLY A 176 -15.65 40.69 -38.73
N THR A 177 -16.64 41.51 -38.38
CA THR A 177 -17.72 41.94 -39.28
C THR A 177 -17.19 42.86 -40.39
N PRO A 178 -17.61 42.72 -41.67
CA PRO A 178 -17.27 43.69 -42.69
C PRO A 178 -18.24 44.87 -42.63
N THR A 179 -17.72 46.07 -42.39
CA THR A 179 -18.46 47.33 -42.52
C THR A 179 -18.55 47.72 -43.99
N THR A 180 -19.78 47.93 -44.46
CA THR A 180 -20.15 48.41 -45.81
C THR A 180 -19.75 49.86 -46.03
N MET A 181 -19.20 50.16 -47.21
CA MET A 181 -19.38 51.40 -47.97
C MET A 181 -19.38 51.06 -49.46
#